data_AF-A0A137P4D8-F1
#
_entry.id   AF-A0A137P4D8-F1
#
_cell.length_a   1.000
_cell.length_b   1.000
_cell.length_c   1.000
_cell.angle_alpha   90.00
_cell.angle_beta   90.00
_cell.angle_gamma   90.00
#
_symmetry.space_group_name_H-M   'P 1'
#
loop_
_entity.id
_entity.type
_entity.pdbx_description
1 polymer ?
#
loop_
_entity_poly.entity_id
_entity_poly.type
_entity_poly.pdbx_seq_one_letter_code
_entity_poly.pdbx_strand_id
1 'polypeptide(L)'
;MSSNQDNNQPQENEFEGQMEFMKQAIDNSLQIGNKFLMNEEYEGAIEQFSAAVQVSEMLYGEKHINSAFPNYKYGYALFKSAVANRRALDMDAANDAHEDEEMEEQAKTNLQASSSNIQIDAAEDLDQVEDDDDEAEDEDDEGEDGEGDENGEEGEDVGDVDDLTFSYHVLSGSLNIYKIELQKDPKNTTLRDQMCQVYIAMGDASLESENFENAIENYKEAESNIREYFGDQLRRLSEVLFLLGMAYEYQVDYQQSQKVFEEVKTLLTKRKSELDLEKSAEKEEDKDLDQLIKEVNERIQDAIMNENLSSVIADALQKQKEKETIKIDPELIAQARDVSSLIKRKRNDEAEASSNSKEAKTE
;
A
#
# COMPACT_ATOMS: atom_id res chain seq x y z
N MET A 1 24.89 -11.01 62.63
CA MET A 1 23.68 -10.31 62.16
C MET A 1 23.95 -8.82 62.26
N SER A 2 24.49 -8.23 61.20
CA SER A 2 24.37 -6.80 60.91
C SER A 2 24.35 -6.69 59.40
N SER A 3 23.27 -6.10 58.94
CA SER A 3 22.77 -6.01 57.57
C SER A 3 23.75 -5.27 56.65
N ASN A 4 24.06 -5.86 55.50
CA ASN A 4 24.53 -5.15 54.31
C ASN A 4 23.32 -5.01 53.37
N GLN A 5 22.43 -4.07 53.70
CA GLN A 5 21.50 -3.44 52.77
C GLN A 5 21.90 -1.97 52.83
N ASP A 6 22.44 -1.42 51.73
CA ASP A 6 22.60 0.03 51.43
C ASP A 6 23.78 0.31 50.48
N ASN A 7 24.01 -0.51 49.44
CA ASN A 7 25.05 -0.20 48.44
C ASN A 7 24.64 -0.35 46.96
N ASN A 8 23.36 -0.61 46.66
CA ASN A 8 22.86 -0.73 45.26
C ASN A 8 22.05 0.48 44.76
N GLN A 9 21.54 1.32 45.67
CA GLN A 9 20.62 2.42 45.33
C GLN A 9 21.17 3.54 44.41
N PRO A 10 22.47 3.92 44.41
CA PRO A 10 22.94 5.01 43.54
C PRO A 10 22.95 4.64 42.04
N GLN A 11 23.22 3.37 41.72
CA GLN A 11 23.31 2.91 40.34
C GLN A 11 21.93 2.66 39.72
N GLU A 12 20.98 2.17 40.51
CA GLU A 12 19.57 2.02 40.09
C GLU A 12 18.93 3.39 39.79
N ASN A 13 19.15 4.40 40.64
CA ASN A 13 18.65 5.77 40.40
C ASN A 13 19.29 6.44 39.17
N GLU A 14 20.56 6.19 38.86
CA GLU A 14 21.22 6.71 37.66
C GLU A 14 20.71 6.02 36.39
N PHE A 15 20.42 4.72 36.45
CA PHE A 15 19.86 3.95 35.34
C PHE A 15 18.40 4.33 35.05
N GLU A 16 17.56 4.46 36.08
CA GLU A 16 16.19 4.96 35.95
C GLU A 16 16.14 6.37 35.35
N GLY A 17 17.02 7.27 35.80
CA GLY A 17 17.14 8.61 35.23
C GLY A 17 17.54 8.63 33.76
N GLN A 18 18.39 7.67 33.31
CA GLN A 18 18.75 7.52 31.91
C GLN A 18 17.60 6.95 31.07
N MET A 19 16.84 5.98 31.58
CA MET A 19 15.66 5.45 30.91
C MET A 19 14.59 6.53 30.72
N GLU A 20 14.30 7.31 31.75
CA GLU A 20 13.33 8.40 31.67
C GLU A 20 13.76 9.49 30.68
N PHE A 21 15.05 9.81 30.63
CA PHE A 21 15.59 10.72 29.63
C PHE A 21 15.41 10.18 28.19
N MET A 22 15.64 8.89 27.96
CA MET A 22 15.43 8.26 26.66
C MET A 22 13.95 8.22 26.27
N LYS A 23 13.03 7.95 27.20
CA LYS A 23 11.57 8.05 26.98
C LYS A 23 11.18 9.45 26.51
N GLN A 24 11.62 10.48 27.23
CA GLN A 24 11.37 11.87 26.87
C GLN A 24 12.00 12.25 25.52
N ALA A 25 13.17 11.70 25.19
CA ALA A 25 13.79 11.91 23.88
C ALA A 25 12.93 11.34 22.75
N ILE A 26 12.39 10.13 22.90
CA ILE A 26 11.45 9.51 21.94
C ILE A 26 10.24 10.42 21.75
N ASP A 27 9.58 10.83 22.83
CA ASP A 27 8.37 11.67 22.76
C ASP A 27 8.64 13.02 22.10
N ASN A 28 9.75 13.68 22.45
CA ASN A 28 10.15 14.94 21.84
C ASN A 28 10.39 14.80 20.33
N SER A 29 11.12 13.76 19.92
CA SER A 29 11.37 13.48 18.50
C SER A 29 10.07 13.18 17.75
N LEU A 30 9.15 12.41 18.33
CA LEU A 30 7.83 12.15 17.74
C LEU A 30 7.01 13.44 17.59
N GLN A 31 7.00 14.31 18.60
CA GLN A 31 6.27 15.59 18.53
C GLN A 31 6.85 16.55 17.49
N ILE A 32 8.18 16.68 17.41
CA ILE A 32 8.83 17.53 16.42
C ILE A 32 8.64 16.94 15.01
N GLY A 33 8.79 15.63 14.85
CA GLY A 33 8.55 14.94 13.58
C GLY A 33 7.11 15.13 13.09
N ASN A 34 6.11 15.05 13.97
CA ASN A 34 4.72 15.31 13.60
C ASN A 34 4.52 16.77 13.14
N LYS A 35 5.19 17.75 13.75
CA LYS A 35 5.13 19.15 13.30
C LYS A 35 5.73 19.33 11.91
N PHE A 36 6.87 18.71 11.64
CA PHE A 36 7.46 18.71 10.30
C PHE A 36 6.54 18.06 9.26
N LEU A 37 5.97 16.91 9.60
CA LEU A 37 5.05 16.20 8.73
C LEU A 37 3.80 17.04 8.39
N MET A 38 3.23 17.74 9.39
CA MET A 38 2.09 18.66 9.18
C MET A 38 2.42 19.86 8.30
N ASN A 39 3.69 20.27 8.26
CA ASN A 39 4.17 21.34 7.39
C ASN A 39 4.64 20.83 6.01
N GLU A 40 4.45 19.54 5.71
CA GLU A 40 4.97 18.86 4.51
C GLU A 40 6.51 18.92 4.39
N GLU A 41 7.21 19.13 5.51
CA GLU A 41 8.67 19.13 5.61
C GLU A 41 9.17 17.69 5.85
N TYR A 42 9.05 16.85 4.82
CA TYR A 42 9.24 15.40 4.95
C TYR A 42 10.65 15.00 5.39
N GLU A 43 11.70 15.67 4.91
CA GLU A 43 13.09 15.39 5.31
C GLU A 43 13.29 15.59 6.83
N GLY A 44 12.75 16.68 7.39
CA GLY A 44 12.80 16.94 8.83
C GLY A 44 11.98 15.93 9.62
N ALA A 45 10.83 15.50 9.09
CA ALA A 45 10.02 14.46 9.72
C ALA A 45 10.77 13.11 9.77
N ILE A 46 11.39 12.71 8.66
CA ILE A 46 12.20 11.49 8.54
C ILE A 46 13.36 11.52 9.55
N GLU A 47 14.09 12.64 9.63
CA GLU A 47 15.20 12.78 10.59
C GLU A 47 14.73 12.56 12.03
N GLN A 48 13.65 13.24 12.44
CA GLN A 48 13.14 13.14 13.80
C GLN A 48 12.55 11.76 14.11
N PHE A 49 11.79 11.17 13.20
CA PHE A 49 11.22 9.84 13.43
C PHE A 49 12.27 8.74 13.40
N SER A 50 13.30 8.83 12.56
CA SER A 50 14.42 7.89 12.59
C SER A 50 15.19 7.96 13.92
N ALA A 51 15.36 9.15 14.50
CA ALA A 51 15.94 9.32 15.83
C ALA A 51 15.05 8.67 16.91
N ALA A 52 13.73 8.82 16.83
CA ALA A 52 12.80 8.15 17.73
C ALA A 52 12.89 6.62 17.64
N VAL A 53 13.01 6.06 16.42
CA VAL A 53 13.22 4.62 16.20
C VAL A 53 14.50 4.17 16.88
N GLN A 54 15.64 4.81 16.60
CA GLN A 54 16.93 4.44 17.18
C GLN A 54 16.91 4.45 18.71
N VAL A 55 16.35 5.48 19.34
CA VAL A 55 16.27 5.55 20.81
C VAL A 55 15.32 4.50 21.36
N SER A 56 14.18 4.23 20.68
CA SER A 56 13.24 3.18 21.10
C SER A 56 13.84 1.78 21.03
N GLU A 57 14.64 1.50 19.99
CA GLU A 57 15.33 0.23 19.82
C GLU A 57 16.43 0.04 20.87
N MET A 58 17.18 1.10 21.19
CA MET A 58 18.19 1.05 22.26
C MET A 58 17.57 0.82 23.63
N LEU A 59 16.41 1.42 23.90
CA LEU A 59 15.75 1.36 25.21
C LEU A 59 14.96 0.07 25.41
N TYR A 60 14.22 -0.37 24.40
CA TYR A 60 13.26 -1.47 24.51
C TYR A 60 13.59 -2.69 23.65
N GLY A 61 14.40 -2.53 22.61
CA GLY A 61 14.62 -3.53 21.57
C GLY A 61 13.69 -3.37 20.36
N GLU A 62 14.14 -3.88 19.21
CA GLU A 62 13.45 -3.75 17.91
C GLU A 62 12.04 -4.34 17.90
N LYS A 63 11.84 -5.48 18.57
CA LYS A 63 10.57 -6.22 18.55
C LYS A 63 9.61 -5.85 19.68
N HIS A 64 9.96 -4.84 20.49
CA HIS A 64 9.15 -4.42 21.62
C HIS A 64 8.00 -3.52 21.20
N ILE A 65 6.87 -3.58 21.92
CA ILE A 65 5.65 -2.83 21.57
C ILE A 65 5.88 -1.31 21.48
N ASN A 66 6.70 -0.76 22.38
CA ASN A 66 7.05 0.67 22.39
C ASN A 66 7.91 1.11 21.18
N SER A 67 8.47 0.16 20.42
CA SER A 67 9.19 0.43 19.17
C SER A 67 8.24 0.42 17.95
N ALA A 68 7.01 -0.08 18.09
CA ALA A 68 6.06 -0.16 16.98
C ALA A 68 5.60 1.21 16.49
N PHE A 69 5.26 2.14 17.38
CA PHE A 69 4.75 3.45 17.01
C PHE A 69 5.80 4.36 16.35
N PRO A 70 7.06 4.46 16.86
CA PRO A 70 8.13 5.14 16.14
C PRO A 70 8.37 4.57 14.74
N ASN A 71 8.39 3.23 14.60
CA ASN A 71 8.53 2.58 13.30
C ASN A 71 7.40 2.94 12.34
N TYR A 72 6.15 2.94 12.81
CA TYR A 72 5.01 3.38 12.01
C TYR A 72 5.19 4.83 11.51
N LYS A 73 5.55 5.76 12.39
CA LYS A 73 5.73 7.18 12.03
C LYS A 73 6.87 7.38 11.05
N TYR A 74 7.98 6.67 11.24
CA TYR A 74 9.11 6.71 10.33
C TYR A 74 8.74 6.17 8.95
N GLY A 75 8.15 4.98 8.87
CA GLY A 75 7.68 4.37 7.63
C GLY A 75 6.69 5.28 6.89
N TYR A 76 5.75 5.89 7.61
CA TYR A 76 4.77 6.80 7.02
C TYR A 76 5.39 8.09 6.46
N ALA A 77 6.39 8.66 7.14
CA ALA A 77 7.09 9.84 6.64
C ALA A 77 7.91 9.54 5.38
N LEU A 78 8.56 8.37 5.32
CA LEU A 78 9.25 7.90 4.11
C LEU A 78 8.29 7.79 2.93
N PHE A 79 7.10 7.19 3.13
CA PHE A 79 6.06 7.11 2.11
C PHE A 79 5.66 8.50 1.60
N LYS A 80 5.35 9.44 2.50
CA LYS A 80 4.94 10.79 2.10
C LYS A 80 6.03 11.54 1.35
N SER A 81 7.30 11.37 1.75
CA SER A 81 8.44 11.91 1.02
C SER A 81 8.55 11.33 -0.39
N ALA A 82 8.40 10.01 -0.53
CA ALA A 82 8.49 9.34 -1.82
C ALA A 82 7.39 9.82 -2.79
N VAL A 83 6.14 9.92 -2.32
CA VAL A 83 5.01 10.48 -3.08
C VAL A 83 5.29 11.92 -3.51
N ALA A 84 5.78 12.76 -2.59
CA ALA A 84 6.07 14.16 -2.87
C ALA A 84 7.18 14.32 -3.92
N ASN A 85 8.22 13.50 -3.85
CA ASN A 85 9.32 13.50 -4.80
C ASN A 85 8.85 13.08 -6.20
N ARG A 86 8.04 12.02 -6.31
CA ARG A 86 7.46 11.59 -7.60
C ARG A 86 6.59 12.67 -8.22
N ARG A 87 5.73 13.30 -7.41
CA ARG A 87 4.88 14.40 -7.86
C ARG A 87 5.67 15.62 -8.36
N ALA A 88 6.77 15.96 -7.68
CA ALA A 88 7.64 17.05 -8.12
C ALA A 88 8.28 16.75 -9.48
N LEU A 89 8.76 15.52 -9.68
CA LEU A 89 9.34 15.07 -10.95
C LEU A 89 8.33 15.10 -12.10
N ASP A 90 7.09 14.67 -11.87
CA ASP A 90 6.03 14.73 -12.89
C ASP A 90 5.71 16.18 -13.29
N MET A 91 5.72 17.11 -12.34
CA MET A 91 5.46 18.52 -12.61
C MET A 91 6.61 19.19 -13.38
N ASP A 92 7.85 18.85 -13.06
CA ASP A 92 9.02 19.33 -13.80
C ASP A 92 9.05 18.76 -15.22
N ALA A 93 8.73 17.47 -15.40
CA ALA A 93 8.60 16.84 -16.71
C ALA A 93 7.48 17.46 -17.56
N ALA A 94 6.34 17.80 -16.96
CA ALA A 94 5.25 18.49 -17.65
C ALA A 94 5.62 19.94 -18.05
N ASN A 95 6.40 20.64 -17.21
CA ASN A 95 6.90 21.98 -17.52
C ASN A 95 7.95 21.96 -18.65
N ASP A 96 8.79 20.93 -18.71
CA ASP A 96 9.76 20.75 -19.81
C ASP A 96 9.09 20.26 -21.11
N ALA A 97 7.92 19.62 -21.03
CA ALA A 97 7.17 19.14 -22.18
C ALA A 97 6.24 20.19 -22.83
N HIS A 98 5.96 21.31 -22.15
CA HIS A 98 5.12 22.39 -22.67
C HIS A 98 5.94 23.57 -23.24
N GLU A 99 6.52 23.34 -24.41
CA GLU A 99 6.74 24.38 -25.44
C GLU A 99 5.70 24.31 -26.59
N ASP A 100 4.65 23.49 -26.48
CA ASP A 100 3.48 23.54 -27.38
C ASP A 100 2.16 23.35 -26.58
N GLU A 101 1.18 24.19 -26.88
CA GLU A 101 -0.10 24.34 -26.19
C GLU A 101 -1.13 23.22 -26.49
N GLU A 102 -2.08 23.06 -25.54
CA GLU A 102 -3.39 22.41 -25.63
C GLU A 102 -3.48 20.87 -25.51
N MET A 103 -3.48 20.36 -24.28
CA MET A 103 -4.57 19.52 -23.73
C MET A 103 -4.30 19.19 -22.26
N GLU A 104 -4.89 19.94 -21.33
CA GLU A 104 -4.77 19.65 -19.90
C GLU A 104 -6.12 19.84 -19.20
N GLU A 105 -6.96 18.80 -19.25
CA GLU A 105 -8.13 18.71 -18.36
C GLU A 105 -8.54 17.24 -18.17
N GLN A 106 -7.66 16.42 -17.55
CA GLN A 106 -8.07 15.09 -17.04
C GLN A 106 -7.16 14.47 -15.97
N ALA A 107 -6.01 15.08 -15.63
CA ALA A 107 -5.08 14.54 -14.62
C ALA A 107 -5.16 15.20 -13.22
N LYS A 108 -5.97 16.26 -13.04
CA LYS A 108 -5.92 17.11 -11.83
C LYS A 108 -6.96 16.81 -10.73
N THR A 109 -7.83 15.81 -10.88
CA THR A 109 -8.95 15.60 -9.93
C THR A 109 -8.91 14.33 -9.09
N ASN A 110 -8.04 13.34 -9.33
CA ASN A 110 -8.17 12.03 -8.67
C ASN A 110 -7.14 11.65 -7.59
N LEU A 111 -6.13 12.48 -7.32
CA LEU A 111 -5.08 12.15 -6.34
C LEU A 111 -5.12 13.02 -5.07
N GLN A 112 -6.03 13.99 -5.00
CA GLN A 112 -6.19 14.83 -3.80
C GLN A 112 -7.08 14.17 -2.73
N ALA A 113 -7.75 13.06 -3.04
CA ALA A 113 -8.57 12.31 -2.08
C ALA A 113 -7.71 11.49 -1.08
N SER A 114 -6.51 11.06 -1.48
CA SER A 114 -5.50 10.48 -0.56
C SER A 114 -4.79 11.55 0.29
N SER A 115 -5.03 12.83 -0.01
CA SER A 115 -4.71 13.99 0.82
C SER A 115 -5.97 14.53 1.48
N SER A 116 -6.83 13.64 2.01
CA SER A 116 -7.70 14.06 3.09
C SER A 116 -6.79 14.50 4.22
N ASN A 117 -6.70 15.82 4.42
CA ASN A 117 -6.15 16.45 5.61
C ASN A 117 -6.96 16.00 6.82
N ILE A 118 -6.72 14.77 7.26
CA ILE A 118 -7.21 14.29 8.53
C ILE A 118 -6.34 14.97 9.54
N GLN A 119 -6.91 16.02 10.13
CA GLN A 119 -6.54 16.44 11.46
C GLN A 119 -6.63 15.19 12.34
N ILE A 120 -5.49 14.55 12.52
CA ILE A 120 -5.26 13.64 13.62
C ILE A 120 -5.36 14.55 14.82
N ASP A 121 -6.54 14.63 15.43
CA ASP A 121 -6.65 14.87 16.86
C ASP A 121 -5.89 13.72 17.50
N ALA A 122 -4.57 13.90 17.59
CA ALA A 122 -3.74 13.20 18.55
C ALA A 122 -4.33 13.65 19.87
N ALA A 123 -5.21 12.81 20.41
CA ALA A 123 -5.82 13.01 21.70
C ALA A 123 -4.71 13.43 22.66
N GLU A 124 -4.81 14.68 23.11
CA GLU A 124 -4.33 15.11 24.40
C GLU A 124 -5.01 14.24 25.46
N ASP A 125 -4.57 12.99 25.63
CA ASP A 125 -4.80 12.18 26.82
C ASP A 125 -3.89 10.94 26.81
N LEU A 126 -2.59 11.15 27.03
CA LEU A 126 -1.73 10.12 27.61
C LEU A 126 -1.55 10.46 29.09
N ASP A 127 -2.65 10.42 29.84
CA ASP A 127 -2.58 10.32 31.29
C ASP A 127 -2.09 8.90 31.64
N GLN A 128 -0.85 8.88 32.14
CA GLN A 128 -0.27 7.93 33.09
C GLN A 128 -0.99 6.58 33.22
N VAL A 129 -0.50 5.57 32.51
CA VAL A 129 -0.62 4.19 32.99
C VAL A 129 0.37 4.02 34.14
N GLU A 130 -0.16 4.05 35.37
CA GLU A 130 0.54 3.56 36.55
C GLU A 130 0.82 2.06 36.37
N ASP A 131 2.09 1.68 36.57
CA ASP A 131 2.55 0.29 36.65
C ASP A 131 1.82 -0.42 37.80
N ASP A 132 1.04 -1.46 37.48
CA ASP A 132 0.59 -2.44 38.48
C ASP A 132 1.61 -3.60 38.46
N ASP A 133 2.46 -3.54 39.47
CA ASP A 133 3.50 -4.48 39.86
C ASP A 133 2.84 -5.74 40.46
N ASP A 134 2.89 -6.87 39.74
CA ASP A 134 2.53 -8.18 40.31
C ASP A 134 3.74 -9.11 40.21
N GLU A 135 4.39 -9.26 41.37
CA GLU A 135 5.46 -10.21 41.67
C GLU A 135 5.06 -11.65 41.31
N ALA A 136 5.95 -12.38 40.62
CA ALA A 136 5.99 -13.83 40.71
C ALA A 136 7.44 -14.32 40.73
N GLU A 137 7.76 -15.01 41.83
CA GLU A 137 9.06 -15.52 42.26
C GLU A 137 9.69 -16.58 41.33
N ASP A 138 11.01 -16.67 41.48
CA ASP A 138 11.98 -17.63 40.95
C ASP A 138 11.51 -19.10 40.86
N GLU A 139 12.01 -19.79 39.82
CA GLU A 139 12.58 -21.13 39.96
C GLU A 139 13.67 -21.36 38.89
N ASP A 140 14.92 -21.45 39.35
CA ASP A 140 16.08 -22.00 38.64
C ASP A 140 15.85 -23.48 38.28
N ASP A 141 16.20 -23.90 37.06
CA ASP A 141 16.85 -25.20 36.85
C ASP A 141 17.71 -25.22 35.57
N GLU A 142 18.85 -25.89 35.69
CA GLU A 142 20.03 -25.87 34.84
C GLU A 142 19.90 -26.75 33.55
N GLY A 143 20.47 -26.23 32.44
CA GLY A 143 21.34 -26.97 31.51
C GLY A 143 20.75 -28.02 30.56
N GLU A 144 20.89 -27.80 29.24
CA GLU A 144 21.87 -28.51 28.39
C GLU A 144 21.88 -27.98 26.93
N ASP A 145 23.05 -28.07 26.33
CA ASP A 145 23.47 -27.67 24.98
C ASP A 145 22.53 -28.02 23.82
N GLY A 146 22.56 -27.20 22.76
CA GLY A 146 22.32 -27.71 21.42
C GLY A 146 21.91 -26.71 20.35
N GLU A 147 22.91 -26.26 19.60
CA GLU A 147 22.83 -25.72 18.23
C GLU A 147 22.44 -24.25 18.08
N GLY A 148 23.49 -23.43 17.99
CA GLY A 148 23.42 -22.08 17.43
C GLY A 148 23.07 -22.14 15.94
N ASP A 149 22.03 -21.41 15.57
CA ASP A 149 21.87 -20.87 14.24
C ASP A 149 22.22 -19.38 14.33
N GLU A 150 23.51 -19.09 14.15
CA GLU A 150 23.99 -17.75 13.82
C GLU A 150 23.48 -17.41 12.41
N ASN A 151 22.22 -16.98 12.30
CA ASN A 151 21.87 -16.07 11.22
C ASN A 151 22.30 -14.67 11.63
N GLY A 152 23.60 -14.42 11.48
CA GLY A 152 24.07 -13.09 11.21
C GLY A 152 23.43 -12.63 9.91
N GLU A 153 22.37 -11.85 10.02
CA GLU A 153 22.01 -10.92 8.95
C GLU A 153 23.11 -9.85 8.93
N GLU A 154 24.21 -10.22 8.27
CA GLU A 154 25.11 -9.27 7.64
C GLU A 154 24.22 -8.30 6.88
N GLY A 155 24.33 -7.01 7.19
CA GLY A 155 23.57 -5.96 6.50
C GLY A 155 23.67 -6.18 5.00
N GLU A 156 22.57 -6.66 4.42
CA GLU A 156 22.43 -6.73 2.98
C GLU A 156 22.57 -5.30 2.50
N ASP A 157 23.58 -5.09 1.66
CA ASP A 157 23.71 -3.94 0.79
C ASP A 157 22.37 -3.76 0.09
N VAL A 158 21.54 -2.87 0.63
CA VAL A 158 20.21 -2.51 0.11
C VAL A 158 20.48 -1.75 -1.19
N GLY A 159 20.80 -2.49 -2.24
CA GLY A 159 20.98 -1.93 -3.57
C GLY A 159 19.70 -1.20 -3.95
N ASP A 160 19.80 0.10 -4.25
CA ASP A 160 18.73 1.04 -4.63
C ASP A 160 17.30 0.48 -4.46
N VAL A 161 16.89 0.25 -3.20
CA VAL A 161 15.49 -0.05 -2.89
C VAL A 161 14.75 1.27 -2.99
N ASP A 162 13.77 1.35 -3.89
CA ASP A 162 12.92 2.53 -4.04
C ASP A 162 12.25 2.89 -2.70
N ASP A 163 12.14 4.20 -2.43
CA ASP A 163 11.69 4.73 -1.14
C ASP A 163 10.32 4.19 -0.71
N LEU A 164 9.41 3.87 -1.65
CA LEU A 164 8.11 3.26 -1.32
C LEU A 164 8.26 1.84 -0.81
N THR A 165 9.17 1.06 -1.40
CA THR A 165 9.42 -0.32 -0.98
C THR A 165 10.05 -0.32 0.41
N PHE A 166 11.01 0.57 0.66
CA PHE A 166 11.62 0.71 1.99
C PHE A 166 10.58 1.14 3.04
N SER A 167 9.74 2.13 2.74
CA SER A 167 8.63 2.53 3.60
C SER A 167 7.71 1.35 3.95
N TYR A 168 7.33 0.55 2.96
CA TYR A 168 6.48 -0.63 3.16
C TYR A 168 7.13 -1.66 4.10
N HIS A 169 8.44 -1.88 3.98
CA HIS A 169 9.17 -2.77 4.89
C HIS A 169 9.16 -2.28 6.34
N VAL A 170 9.42 -0.99 6.56
CA VAL A 170 9.37 -0.40 7.91
C VAL A 170 7.96 -0.51 8.51
N LEU A 171 6.91 -0.20 7.72
CA LEU A 171 5.52 -0.34 8.14
C LEU A 171 5.17 -1.80 8.47
N SER A 172 5.65 -2.75 7.66
CA SER A 172 5.44 -4.19 7.91
C SER A 172 6.06 -4.65 9.22
N GLY A 173 7.24 -4.12 9.59
CA GLY A 173 7.87 -4.37 10.88
C GLY A 173 6.99 -3.90 12.05
N SER A 174 6.50 -2.66 11.97
CA SER A 174 5.54 -2.11 12.95
C SER A 174 4.27 -2.96 13.07
N LEU A 175 3.69 -3.36 11.93
CA LEU A 175 2.51 -4.21 11.89
C LEU A 175 2.72 -5.55 12.62
N ASN A 176 3.88 -6.18 12.40
CA ASN A 176 4.20 -7.47 13.01
C ASN A 176 4.29 -7.36 14.54
N ILE A 177 4.85 -6.27 15.06
CA ILE A 177 4.91 -6.03 16.51
C ILE A 177 3.50 -5.91 17.09
N TYR A 178 2.62 -5.11 16.48
CA TYR A 178 1.22 -4.99 16.93
C TYR A 178 0.48 -6.33 16.88
N LYS A 179 0.67 -7.12 15.82
CA LYS A 179 0.06 -8.46 15.69
C LYS A 179 0.50 -9.40 16.80
N ILE A 180 1.78 -9.42 17.13
CA ILE A 180 2.32 -10.25 18.22
C ILE A 180 1.72 -9.81 19.56
N GLU A 181 1.62 -8.50 19.81
CA GLU A 181 1.09 -8.00 21.08
C GLU A 181 -0.42 -8.26 21.23
N LEU A 182 -1.19 -8.11 20.14
CA LEU A 182 -2.62 -8.42 20.11
C LEU A 182 -2.92 -9.92 20.24
N GLN A 183 -1.96 -10.82 20.04
CA GLN A 183 -2.14 -12.23 20.39
C GLN A 183 -2.18 -12.45 21.91
N LYS A 184 -1.47 -11.61 22.67
CA LYS A 184 -1.43 -11.64 24.14
C LYS A 184 -2.64 -10.94 24.74
N ASP A 185 -3.00 -9.78 24.20
CA ASP A 185 -4.20 -9.04 24.59
C ASP A 185 -5.11 -8.71 23.37
N PRO A 186 -5.96 -9.66 22.94
CA PRO A 186 -6.83 -9.46 21.79
C PRO A 186 -7.87 -8.35 21.96
N LYS A 187 -8.15 -7.92 23.19
CA LYS A 187 -9.18 -6.92 23.49
C LYS A 187 -8.64 -5.50 23.54
N ASN A 188 -7.32 -5.31 23.38
CA ASN A 188 -6.70 -4.00 23.40
C ASN A 188 -7.13 -3.19 22.16
N THR A 189 -8.13 -2.34 22.33
CA THR A 189 -8.66 -1.51 21.24
C THR A 189 -7.65 -0.44 20.82
N THR A 190 -6.79 0.05 21.70
CA THR A 190 -5.77 1.06 21.37
C THR A 190 -4.71 0.48 20.43
N LEU A 191 -4.14 -0.67 20.76
CA LEU A 191 -3.18 -1.34 19.89
C LEU A 191 -3.79 -1.78 18.56
N ARG A 192 -5.06 -2.22 18.60
CA ARG A 192 -5.78 -2.58 17.39
C ARG A 192 -6.05 -1.37 16.50
N ASP A 193 -6.33 -0.22 17.09
CA ASP A 193 -6.49 1.03 16.38
C ASP A 193 -5.21 1.41 15.63
N GLN A 194 -4.08 1.36 16.33
CA GLN A 194 -2.76 1.62 15.76
C GLN A 194 -2.43 0.62 14.64
N MET A 195 -2.72 -0.67 14.84
CA MET A 195 -2.57 -1.70 13.81
C MET A 195 -3.38 -1.38 12.55
N CYS A 196 -4.63 -0.93 12.69
CA CYS A 196 -5.44 -0.49 11.54
C CYS A 196 -4.81 0.71 10.82
N GLN A 197 -4.20 1.67 11.53
CA GLN A 197 -3.48 2.79 10.89
C GLN A 197 -2.29 2.31 10.08
N VAL A 198 -1.56 1.29 10.57
CA VAL A 198 -0.45 0.70 9.81
C VAL A 198 -0.95 0.01 8.55
N TYR A 199 -2.04 -0.78 8.64
CA TYR A 199 -2.67 -1.37 7.46
C TYR A 199 -3.07 -0.33 6.41
N ILE A 200 -3.71 0.77 6.82
CA ILE A 200 -4.08 1.86 5.91
C ILE A 200 -2.84 2.44 5.23
N ALA A 201 -1.79 2.77 5.99
CA ALA A 201 -0.55 3.31 5.44
C ALA A 201 0.15 2.34 4.46
N MET A 202 0.13 1.04 4.76
CA MET A 202 0.65 0.01 3.84
C MET A 202 -0.21 -0.10 2.57
N GLY A 203 -1.53 0.05 2.70
CA GLY A 203 -2.46 0.13 1.59
C GLY A 203 -2.15 1.32 0.68
N ASP A 204 -1.92 2.49 1.26
CA ASP A 204 -1.57 3.72 0.53
C ASP A 204 -0.23 3.58 -0.22
N ALA A 205 0.80 3.05 0.46
CA ALA A 205 2.10 2.78 -0.16
C ALA A 205 1.97 1.77 -1.31
N SER A 206 1.14 0.73 -1.13
CA SER A 206 0.88 -0.27 -2.18
C SER A 206 0.15 0.35 -3.37
N LEU A 207 -0.86 1.19 -3.12
CA LEU A 207 -1.62 1.89 -4.15
C LEU A 207 -0.73 2.80 -4.99
N GLU A 208 0.16 3.57 -4.35
CA GLU A 208 1.12 4.45 -5.01
C GLU A 208 2.18 3.67 -5.82
N SER A 209 2.56 2.49 -5.35
CA SER A 209 3.46 1.58 -6.08
C SER A 209 2.76 0.79 -7.20
N GLU A 210 1.50 1.10 -7.49
CA GLU A 210 0.63 0.38 -8.45
C GLU A 210 0.42 -1.11 -8.12
N ASN A 211 0.63 -1.49 -6.86
CA ASN A 211 0.38 -2.83 -6.35
C ASN A 211 -1.05 -2.92 -5.78
N PHE A 212 -2.02 -2.89 -6.69
CA PHE A 212 -3.44 -2.76 -6.34
C PHE A 212 -3.98 -3.96 -5.55
N GLU A 213 -3.50 -5.18 -5.86
CA GLU A 213 -3.86 -6.38 -5.09
C GLU A 213 -3.48 -6.25 -3.61
N ASN A 214 -2.23 -5.86 -3.33
CA ASN A 214 -1.78 -5.65 -1.96
C ASN A 214 -2.50 -4.47 -1.29
N ALA A 215 -2.82 -3.40 -2.02
CA ALA A 215 -3.59 -2.29 -1.49
C ALA A 215 -4.97 -2.74 -1.01
N ILE A 216 -5.69 -3.51 -1.85
CA ILE A 216 -7.02 -4.07 -1.55
C ILE A 216 -6.96 -5.00 -0.32
N GLU A 217 -5.95 -5.85 -0.21
CA GLU A 217 -5.80 -6.74 0.95
C GLU A 217 -5.60 -5.95 2.24
N ASN A 218 -4.71 -4.96 2.24
CA ASN A 218 -4.45 -4.14 3.42
C ASN A 218 -5.68 -3.31 3.84
N TYR A 219 -6.39 -2.69 2.89
CA TYR A 219 -7.62 -1.96 3.22
C TYR A 219 -8.74 -2.87 3.73
N LYS A 220 -8.86 -4.10 3.23
CA LYS A 220 -9.82 -5.09 3.77
C LYS A 220 -9.47 -5.52 5.19
N GLU A 221 -8.19 -5.72 5.50
CA GLU A 221 -7.75 -6.04 6.85
C GLU A 221 -8.08 -4.89 7.82
N ALA A 222 -7.82 -3.65 7.43
CA ALA A 222 -8.20 -2.47 8.22
C ALA A 222 -9.73 -2.38 8.39
N GLU A 223 -10.49 -2.51 7.32
CA GLU A 223 -11.95 -2.43 7.30
C GLU A 223 -12.59 -3.49 8.21
N SER A 224 -12.16 -4.75 8.10
CA SER A 224 -12.66 -5.84 8.93
C SER A 224 -12.38 -5.59 10.42
N ASN A 225 -11.17 -5.14 10.77
CA ASN A 225 -10.82 -4.84 12.16
C ASN A 225 -11.59 -3.63 12.71
N ILE A 226 -11.80 -2.59 11.89
CA ILE A 226 -12.60 -1.42 12.26
C ILE A 226 -14.02 -1.87 12.63
N ARG A 227 -14.67 -2.66 11.77
CA ARG A 227 -16.03 -3.13 12.04
C ARG A 227 -16.12 -4.02 13.27
N GLU A 228 -15.20 -4.97 13.41
CA GLU A 228 -15.28 -5.96 14.48
C GLU A 228 -15.11 -5.33 15.86
N TYR A 229 -14.21 -4.35 16.02
CA TYR A 229 -13.82 -3.85 17.36
C TYR A 229 -14.33 -2.45 17.67
N PHE A 230 -14.63 -1.66 16.64
CA PHE A 230 -15.07 -0.28 16.80
C PHE A 230 -16.51 -0.09 16.31
N GLY A 231 -17.08 -1.09 15.63
CA GLY A 231 -18.42 -1.04 15.08
C GLY A 231 -18.52 -0.13 13.86
N ASP A 232 -19.72 0.40 13.61
CA ASP A 232 -19.96 1.37 12.54
C ASP A 232 -19.44 2.76 12.94
N GLN A 233 -18.15 2.91 13.28
CA GLN A 233 -17.53 4.25 13.41
C GLN A 233 -17.51 4.90 12.03
N LEU A 234 -18.61 5.61 11.72
CA LEU A 234 -19.00 5.99 10.37
C LEU A 234 -17.90 6.75 9.63
N ARG A 235 -17.16 7.63 10.31
CA ARG A 235 -16.10 8.44 9.69
C ARG A 235 -14.94 7.58 9.18
N ARG A 236 -14.28 6.85 10.09
CA ARG A 236 -13.09 6.06 9.76
C ARG A 236 -13.40 4.87 8.86
N LEU A 237 -14.54 4.22 9.08
CA LEU A 237 -14.99 3.15 8.19
C LEU A 237 -15.27 3.66 6.78
N SER A 238 -15.93 4.83 6.64
CA SER A 238 -16.20 5.42 5.32
C SER A 238 -14.91 5.78 4.59
N GLU A 239 -13.90 6.25 5.30
CA GLU A 239 -12.58 6.58 4.74
C GLU A 239 -11.89 5.34 4.16
N VAL A 240 -11.74 4.28 4.96
CA VAL A 240 -11.07 3.04 4.48
C VAL A 240 -11.85 2.40 3.33
N LEU A 241 -13.18 2.41 3.40
CA LEU A 241 -14.02 1.94 2.29
C LEU A 241 -13.85 2.81 1.04
N PHE A 242 -13.71 4.14 1.19
CA PHE A 242 -13.45 5.01 0.05
C PHE A 242 -12.12 4.64 -0.62
N LEU A 243 -11.04 4.49 0.14
CA LEU A 243 -9.73 4.06 -0.36
C LEU A 243 -9.81 2.67 -1.04
N LEU A 244 -10.52 1.72 -0.44
CA LEU A 244 -10.78 0.40 -1.02
C LEU A 244 -11.55 0.50 -2.35
N GLY A 245 -12.54 1.38 -2.43
CA GLY A 245 -13.31 1.67 -3.65
C GLY A 245 -12.41 2.18 -4.76
N MET A 246 -11.48 3.09 -4.46
CA MET A 246 -10.48 3.58 -5.42
C MET A 246 -9.55 2.45 -5.88
N ALA A 247 -9.05 1.63 -4.95
CA ALA A 247 -8.15 0.52 -5.29
C ALA A 247 -8.80 -0.45 -6.29
N TYR A 248 -10.10 -0.73 -6.14
CA TYR A 248 -10.87 -1.49 -7.13
C TYR A 248 -11.02 -0.77 -8.48
N GLU A 249 -11.17 0.56 -8.52
CA GLU A 249 -11.18 1.32 -9.78
C GLU A 249 -9.86 1.16 -10.53
N TYR A 250 -8.73 1.27 -9.82
CA TYR A 250 -7.39 1.08 -10.40
C TYR A 250 -7.17 -0.34 -10.91
N GLN A 251 -7.71 -1.34 -10.22
CA GLN A 251 -7.70 -2.74 -10.68
C GLN A 251 -8.76 -3.03 -11.77
N VAL A 252 -9.52 -2.02 -12.21
CA VAL A 252 -10.57 -2.15 -13.24
C VAL A 252 -11.71 -3.10 -12.80
N ASP A 253 -11.89 -3.32 -11.50
CA ASP A 253 -13.03 -4.04 -10.91
C ASP A 253 -14.14 -3.05 -10.54
N TYR A 254 -14.75 -2.47 -11.57
CA TYR A 254 -15.80 -1.47 -11.41
C TYR A 254 -17.05 -2.01 -10.68
N GLN A 255 -17.30 -3.33 -10.75
CA GLN A 255 -18.40 -3.95 -10.01
C GLN A 255 -18.17 -3.91 -8.50
N GLN A 256 -16.96 -4.22 -8.03
CA GLN A 256 -16.64 -4.12 -6.60
C GLN A 256 -16.51 -2.67 -6.16
N SER A 257 -15.87 -1.82 -6.97
CA SER A 257 -15.78 -0.39 -6.70
C SER A 257 -17.16 0.24 -6.48
N GLN A 258 -18.12 -0.03 -7.39
CA GLN A 258 -19.50 0.46 -7.25
C GLN A 258 -20.14 0.02 -5.93
N LYS A 259 -20.02 -1.26 -5.57
CA LYS A 259 -20.61 -1.79 -4.33
C LYS A 259 -20.04 -1.11 -3.09
N VAL A 260 -18.72 -0.93 -3.05
CA VAL A 260 -18.04 -0.29 -1.93
C VAL A 260 -18.44 1.18 -1.81
N PHE A 261 -18.49 1.93 -2.92
CA PHE A 261 -18.93 3.32 -2.88
C PHE A 261 -20.42 3.48 -2.51
N GLU A 262 -21.29 2.56 -2.92
CA GLU A 262 -22.69 2.53 -2.45
C GLU A 262 -22.78 2.34 -0.93
N GLU A 263 -21.86 1.56 -0.35
CA GLU A 263 -21.76 1.41 1.09
C GLU A 263 -21.25 2.69 1.77
N VAL A 264 -20.17 3.30 1.25
CA VAL A 264 -19.67 4.60 1.73
C VAL A 264 -20.79 5.64 1.75
N LYS A 265 -21.54 5.75 0.65
CA LYS A 265 -22.70 6.66 0.56
C LYS A 265 -23.73 6.37 1.64
N THR A 266 -24.00 5.10 1.94
CA THR A 266 -24.95 4.70 2.98
C THR A 266 -24.48 5.13 4.36
N LEU A 267 -23.19 4.94 4.68
CA LEU A 267 -22.59 5.33 5.96
C LEU A 267 -22.58 6.86 6.13
N LEU A 268 -22.15 7.61 5.11
CA LEU A 268 -22.14 9.08 5.13
C LEU A 268 -23.55 9.66 5.26
N THR A 269 -24.53 9.09 4.55
CA THR A 269 -25.94 9.52 4.65
C THR A 269 -26.51 9.23 6.05
N LYS A 270 -26.15 8.09 6.66
CA LYS A 270 -26.52 7.76 8.04
C LYS A 270 -25.95 8.79 9.02
N ARG A 271 -24.65 9.13 8.90
CA ARG A 271 -23.99 10.13 9.76
C ARG A 271 -24.66 11.51 9.64
N LYS A 272 -24.95 11.94 8.41
CA LYS A 272 -25.65 13.20 8.15
C LYS A 272 -27.03 13.22 8.83
N SER A 273 -27.79 12.13 8.70
CA SER A 273 -29.09 12.01 9.37
C SER A 273 -28.99 12.03 10.90
N GLU A 274 -27.92 11.48 11.49
CA GLU A 274 -27.69 11.53 12.94
C GLU A 274 -27.38 12.98 13.40
N LEU A 275 -26.55 13.71 12.67
CA LEU A 275 -26.26 15.13 12.92
C LEU A 275 -27.51 16.02 12.88
N ASP A 276 -28.36 15.80 11.88
CA ASP A 276 -29.64 16.50 11.74
C ASP A 276 -30.56 16.29 12.96
N LEU A 277 -30.55 15.08 13.52
CA LEU A 277 -31.35 14.71 14.69
C LEU A 277 -30.78 15.27 15.99
N GLU A 278 -29.45 15.30 16.12
CA GLU A 278 -28.73 15.85 17.27
C GLU A 278 -28.90 17.39 17.38
N LYS A 279 -29.36 18.05 16.31
CA LYS A 279 -29.40 19.52 16.20
C LYS A 279 -28.04 20.14 16.52
N SER A 280 -26.96 19.41 16.28
CA SER A 280 -25.61 19.96 16.42
C SER A 280 -25.46 21.10 15.42
N ALA A 281 -24.93 22.22 15.87
CA ALA A 281 -24.70 23.40 15.03
C ALA A 281 -23.39 23.30 14.23
N GLU A 282 -22.88 22.09 14.01
CA GLU A 282 -21.68 21.79 13.23
C GLU A 282 -21.95 21.91 11.73
N LYS A 283 -22.18 23.15 11.31
CA LYS A 283 -22.43 23.51 9.90
C LYS A 283 -21.24 23.26 8.98
N GLU A 284 -20.04 23.03 9.52
CA GLU A 284 -18.86 22.66 8.76
C GLU A 284 -18.86 21.16 8.46
N GLU A 285 -19.01 20.29 9.47
CA GLU A 285 -19.13 18.83 9.24
C GLU A 285 -20.27 18.51 8.27
N ASP A 286 -21.42 19.18 8.39
CA ASP A 286 -22.56 18.95 7.49
C ASP A 286 -22.25 19.28 6.01
N LYS A 287 -21.46 20.34 5.77
CA LYS A 287 -21.04 20.72 4.42
C LYS A 287 -19.99 19.77 3.86
N ASP A 288 -19.04 19.36 4.70
CA ASP A 288 -18.00 18.41 4.32
C ASP A 288 -18.63 17.07 3.94
N LEU A 289 -19.62 16.61 4.70
CA LEU A 289 -20.40 15.42 4.38
C LEU A 289 -21.17 15.56 3.06
N ASP A 290 -21.78 16.72 2.78
CA ASP A 290 -22.44 16.97 1.48
C ASP A 290 -21.46 16.89 0.31
N GLN A 291 -20.27 17.45 0.47
CA GLN A 291 -19.22 17.39 -0.55
C GLN A 291 -18.74 15.95 -0.76
N LEU A 292 -18.47 15.21 0.31
CA LEU A 292 -18.06 13.80 0.23
C LEU A 292 -19.15 12.93 -0.40
N ILE A 293 -20.42 13.12 -0.02
CA ILE A 293 -21.54 12.39 -0.63
C ILE A 293 -21.63 12.72 -2.12
N LYS A 294 -21.42 13.97 -2.53
CA LYS A 294 -21.40 14.36 -3.95
C LYS A 294 -20.28 13.65 -4.70
N GLU A 295 -19.07 13.65 -4.17
CA GLU A 295 -17.90 12.98 -4.76
C GLU A 295 -18.12 11.47 -4.89
N VAL A 296 -18.62 10.82 -3.84
CA VAL A 296 -18.95 9.38 -3.88
C VAL A 296 -20.03 9.08 -4.92
N ASN A 297 -21.03 9.95 -5.08
CA ASN A 297 -22.03 9.76 -6.14
C ASN A 297 -21.44 9.87 -7.54
N GLU A 298 -20.50 10.79 -7.77
CA GLU A 298 -19.79 10.93 -9.05
C GLU A 298 -18.98 9.67 -9.35
N ARG A 299 -18.20 9.17 -8.38
CA ARG A 299 -17.46 7.90 -8.50
C ARG A 299 -18.37 6.70 -8.78
N ILE A 300 -19.55 6.61 -8.15
CA ILE A 300 -20.54 5.56 -8.45
C ILE A 300 -20.99 5.65 -9.92
N GLN A 301 -21.28 6.85 -10.43
CA GLN A 301 -21.68 7.01 -11.83
C GLN A 301 -20.55 6.63 -12.79
N ASP A 302 -19.31 7.02 -12.47
CA ASP A 302 -18.13 6.71 -13.26
C ASP A 302 -17.88 5.19 -13.30
N ALA A 303 -17.94 4.51 -12.15
CA ALA A 303 -17.84 3.05 -12.08
C ALA A 303 -18.92 2.35 -12.92
N ILE A 304 -20.17 2.80 -12.85
CA ILE A 304 -21.26 2.26 -13.70
C ILE A 304 -20.97 2.49 -15.18
N MET A 305 -20.51 3.69 -15.56
CA MET A 305 -20.21 4.02 -16.95
C MET A 305 -19.05 3.17 -17.48
N ASN A 306 -17.99 3.01 -16.68
CA ASN A 306 -16.81 2.24 -17.03
C ASN A 306 -17.10 0.74 -17.11
N GLU A 307 -17.92 0.19 -16.22
CA GLU A 307 -18.40 -1.20 -16.31
C GLU A 307 -19.18 -1.45 -17.61
N ASN A 308 -20.10 -0.54 -17.93
CA ASN A 308 -20.86 -0.63 -19.18
C ASN A 308 -19.93 -0.55 -20.40
N LEU A 309 -18.95 0.37 -20.40
CA LEU A 309 -17.98 0.50 -21.48
C LEU A 309 -17.12 -0.76 -21.63
N SER A 310 -16.63 -1.31 -20.51
CA SER A 310 -15.86 -2.56 -20.46
C SER A 310 -16.65 -3.72 -21.08
N SER A 311 -17.93 -3.85 -20.72
CA SER A 311 -18.82 -4.87 -21.28
C SER A 311 -19.03 -4.72 -22.80
N VAL A 312 -19.19 -3.49 -23.30
CA VAL A 312 -19.34 -3.20 -24.73
C VAL A 312 -18.07 -3.52 -25.52
N ILE A 313 -16.90 -3.19 -24.95
CA ILE A 313 -15.60 -3.51 -25.56
C ILE A 313 -15.41 -5.02 -25.61
N ALA A 314 -15.71 -5.74 -24.53
CA ALA A 314 -15.63 -7.21 -24.50
C ALA A 314 -16.51 -7.87 -25.57
N ASP A 315 -17.76 -7.41 -25.70
CA ASP A 315 -18.70 -7.84 -26.74
C ASP A 315 -18.18 -7.57 -28.17
N ALA A 316 -17.58 -6.40 -28.38
CA ALA A 316 -17.03 -6.02 -29.67
C ALA A 316 -15.82 -6.89 -30.05
N LEU A 317 -14.90 -7.13 -29.10
CA LEU A 317 -13.74 -7.99 -29.28
C LEU A 317 -14.15 -9.44 -29.55
N GLN A 318 -15.18 -9.94 -28.87
CA GLN A 318 -15.71 -11.28 -29.13
C GLN A 318 -16.28 -11.39 -30.55
N LYS A 319 -17.10 -10.44 -30.98
CA LYS A 319 -17.64 -10.39 -32.36
C LYS A 319 -16.56 -10.27 -33.42
N GLN A 320 -15.44 -9.61 -33.13
CA GLN A 320 -14.29 -9.53 -34.04
C GLN A 320 -13.57 -10.88 -34.14
N LYS A 321 -13.30 -11.55 -33.00
CA LYS A 321 -12.69 -12.90 -32.99
C LYS A 321 -13.53 -13.92 -33.78
N GLU A 322 -14.86 -13.86 -33.65
CA GLU A 322 -15.78 -14.72 -34.40
C GLU A 322 -15.75 -14.46 -35.92
N LYS A 323 -15.48 -13.22 -36.36
CA LYS A 323 -15.34 -12.84 -37.78
C LYS A 323 -13.96 -13.21 -38.35
N GLU A 324 -12.90 -13.15 -37.54
CA GLU A 324 -11.54 -13.54 -37.94
C GLU A 324 -11.33 -15.06 -37.98
N THR A 325 -12.14 -15.83 -37.23
CA THR A 325 -12.26 -17.27 -37.47
C THR A 325 -12.98 -17.55 -38.79
N ILE A 326 -12.27 -17.40 -39.91
CA ILE A 326 -12.69 -17.98 -41.20
C ILE A 326 -12.90 -19.47 -40.96
N LYS A 327 -14.15 -19.94 -41.03
CA LYS A 327 -14.45 -21.36 -41.15
C LYS A 327 -13.88 -21.83 -42.48
N ILE A 328 -12.62 -22.27 -42.49
CA ILE A 328 -12.08 -22.96 -43.64
C ILE A 328 -12.83 -24.29 -43.71
N ASP A 329 -13.68 -24.41 -44.71
CA ASP A 329 -14.44 -25.63 -44.97
C ASP A 329 -13.44 -26.80 -45.11
N PRO A 330 -13.50 -27.85 -44.27
CA PRO A 330 -12.60 -29.00 -44.38
C PRO A 330 -12.61 -29.61 -45.79
N GLU A 331 -13.72 -29.46 -46.53
CA GLU A 331 -13.89 -29.93 -47.89
C GLU A 331 -13.08 -29.11 -48.91
N LEU A 332 -12.88 -27.80 -48.69
CA LEU A 332 -11.98 -26.95 -49.48
C LEU A 332 -10.51 -27.26 -49.22
N ILE A 333 -10.14 -27.62 -47.98
CA ILE A 333 -8.76 -28.06 -47.63
C ILE A 333 -8.46 -29.43 -48.28
N ALA A 334 -9.45 -30.31 -48.38
CA ALA A 334 -9.30 -31.62 -49.03
C ALA A 334 -9.11 -31.49 -50.55
N GLN A 335 -9.84 -30.58 -51.21
CA GLN A 335 -9.69 -30.33 -52.66
C GLN A 335 -8.35 -29.65 -53.02
N ALA A 336 -7.79 -28.81 -52.13
CA ALA A 336 -6.51 -28.16 -52.36
C ALA A 336 -5.29 -29.10 -52.21
N ARG A 337 -5.45 -30.30 -51.62
CA ARG A 337 -4.38 -31.27 -51.40
C ARG A 337 -4.19 -32.29 -52.54
N ASP A 338 -5.01 -32.27 -53.59
CA ASP A 338 -4.87 -33.18 -54.73
C ASP A 338 -4.02 -32.59 -55.88
N VAL A 339 -2.78 -32.24 -55.57
CA VAL A 339 -1.72 -32.02 -56.57
C VAL A 339 -1.09 -33.34 -57.06
N SER A 340 -1.64 -34.48 -56.64
CA SER A 340 -1.17 -35.83 -57.04
C SER A 340 -1.49 -36.15 -58.49
N SER A 341 -2.46 -35.46 -59.09
CA SER A 341 -2.79 -35.55 -60.53
C SER A 341 -1.82 -34.78 -61.43
N LEU A 342 -0.99 -33.87 -60.90
CA LEU A 342 0.01 -33.12 -61.67
C LEU A 342 1.36 -33.86 -61.79
N ILE A 343 1.56 -34.95 -61.05
CA ILE A 343 2.85 -35.64 -61.00
C ILE A 343 2.65 -37.14 -61.20
N LYS A 344 2.71 -37.57 -62.48
CA LYS A 344 3.28 -38.82 -63.06
C LYS A 344 2.50 -39.18 -64.35
N ARG A 345 3.09 -39.51 -65.52
CA ARG A 345 4.46 -39.86 -65.92
C ARG A 345 4.51 -40.18 -67.45
N LYS A 346 5.72 -40.02 -68.03
CA LYS A 346 6.37 -40.81 -69.13
C LYS A 346 6.03 -40.43 -70.59
N ARG A 347 6.98 -40.30 -71.54
CA ARG A 347 8.22 -41.06 -71.88
C ARG A 347 9.27 -40.12 -72.54
N ASN A 348 10.59 -40.20 -72.26
CA ASN A 348 11.62 -41.00 -72.97
C ASN A 348 11.41 -40.99 -74.52
N ASP A 349 12.32 -40.59 -75.41
CA ASP A 349 13.79 -40.51 -75.44
C ASP A 349 14.24 -39.47 -76.50
N GLU A 350 15.57 -39.27 -76.60
CA GLU A 350 16.37 -38.64 -77.67
C GLU A 350 16.91 -37.22 -77.41
N ALA A 351 18.17 -37.21 -76.96
CA ALA A 351 19.14 -36.17 -77.24
C ALA A 351 20.07 -36.64 -78.37
N GLU A 352 20.15 -35.87 -79.46
CA GLU A 352 21.25 -35.69 -80.43
C GLU A 352 20.67 -34.87 -81.60
N ALA A 353 21.26 -33.84 -82.20
CA ALA A 353 22.60 -33.30 -82.19
C ALA A 353 22.59 -31.85 -82.73
N SER A 354 23.55 -31.03 -82.31
CA SER A 354 24.56 -30.41 -83.18
C SER A 354 25.04 -29.05 -82.65
N SER A 355 26.28 -29.11 -82.17
CA SER A 355 27.22 -28.00 -82.12
C SER A 355 27.36 -27.33 -83.49
N ASN A 356 27.56 -26.02 -83.51
CA ASN A 356 28.38 -25.41 -84.55
C ASN A 356 29.29 -24.33 -83.96
N SER A 357 30.60 -24.53 -84.14
CA SER A 357 31.67 -23.54 -84.38
C SER A 357 31.91 -22.41 -83.35
N LYS A 358 33.12 -21.97 -83.02
CA LYS A 358 34.50 -22.20 -83.48
C LYS A 358 35.40 -21.32 -82.58
N GLU A 359 36.64 -21.78 -82.36
CA GLU A 359 37.95 -21.07 -82.42
C GLU A 359 38.05 -19.61 -81.91
N ALA A 360 39.09 -19.16 -81.18
CA ALA A 360 40.53 -19.49 -81.13
C ALA A 360 41.07 -19.03 -79.75
N LYS A 361 42.04 -19.64 -79.05
CA LYS A 361 43.43 -20.05 -79.33
C LYS A 361 44.39 -18.92 -79.77
N THR A 362 45.62 -19.07 -79.28
CA THR A 362 46.84 -18.22 -79.34
C THR A 362 46.76 -17.01 -78.39
N GLU A 363 47.65 -16.83 -77.43
CA GLU A 363 48.97 -17.42 -77.13
C GLU A 363 49.30 -17.15 -75.66
#